data_AF-A0AAD5Y2E8-F1
#
_entry.id   AF-A0AAD5Y2E8-F1
#
_cell.length_a   1.000
_cell.length_b   1.000
_cell.length_c   1.000
_cell.angle_alpha   90.00
_cell.angle_beta   90.00
_cell.angle_gamma   90.00
#
_symmetry.space_group_name_H-M   'P 1'
#
loop_
_entity.id
_entity.type
_entity.pdbx_description
1 polymer ?
#
loop_
_entity_poly.entity_id
_entity_poly.type
_entity_poly.pdbx_seq_one_letter_code
_entity_poly.pdbx_strand_id
1 'polypeptide(L)'
;MKFTLLSVVLLSVNALYIRDVAADQAAVQADKQALASDPNFQKLQSDKKAAKAAIKADKAALAGNADFTALEQAEKTLHQTAKQNNVSLKGLKGATSTGNAAVDAALKNVNDLKTKLANDPNFQKLQSDKAAEKTTVQADKAQLANNAAFQKLQTDQKQLRADRKAAKAAASAAPQ
;
A
#
# COMPACT_ATOMS: atom_id res chain seq x y z
N MET A 1 -2.27 24.49 -56.45
CA MET A 1 -3.52 24.32 -55.66
C MET A 1 -3.57 23.04 -54.79
N LYS A 2 -2.55 22.15 -54.79
CA LYS A 2 -2.58 20.92 -53.96
C LYS A 2 -2.11 21.12 -52.50
N PHE A 3 -1.34 22.17 -52.20
CA PHE A 3 -0.81 22.43 -50.85
C PHE A 3 -1.86 22.95 -49.86
N THR A 4 -2.85 23.72 -50.32
CA THR A 4 -3.87 24.33 -49.46
C THR A 4 -4.86 23.30 -48.89
N LEU A 5 -5.18 22.24 -49.65
CA LEU A 5 -6.06 21.18 -49.18
C LEU A 5 -5.41 20.33 -48.07
N LEU A 6 -4.12 20.01 -48.20
CA LEU A 6 -3.41 19.17 -47.24
C LEU A 6 -3.27 19.86 -45.87
N SER A 7 -2.99 21.16 -45.86
CA SER A 7 -2.90 21.96 -44.63
C SER A 7 -4.25 22.10 -43.91
N VAL A 8 -5.36 22.24 -44.65
CA VAL A 8 -6.71 22.32 -44.07
C VAL A 8 -7.15 20.98 -43.49
N VAL A 9 -6.82 19.86 -44.16
CA VAL A 9 -7.10 18.51 -43.65
C VAL A 9 -6.29 18.22 -42.39
N LEU A 10 -4.99 18.57 -42.34
CA LEU A 10 -4.19 18.40 -41.11
C LEU A 10 -4.73 19.24 -39.95
N LEU A 11 -5.12 20.51 -40.19
CA LEU A 11 -5.67 21.37 -39.14
C LEU A 11 -7.00 20.83 -38.58
N SER A 12 -7.87 20.32 -39.45
CA SER A 12 -9.19 19.80 -39.05
C SER A 12 -9.08 18.46 -38.32
N VAL A 13 -8.16 17.57 -38.71
CA VAL A 13 -7.84 16.33 -37.97
C VAL A 13 -7.25 16.64 -36.60
N ASN A 14 -6.34 17.62 -36.48
CA ASN A 14 -5.81 18.04 -35.18
C ASN A 14 -6.89 18.67 -34.28
N ALA A 15 -7.78 19.47 -34.84
CA ALA A 15 -8.85 20.12 -34.07
C ALA A 15 -9.91 19.11 -33.57
N LEU A 16 -10.23 18.09 -34.38
CA LEU A 16 -11.07 16.96 -33.98
C LEU A 16 -10.40 16.16 -32.84
N TYR A 17 -9.11 15.82 -33.01
CA TYR A 17 -8.36 15.08 -32.00
C TYR A 17 -8.27 15.81 -30.64
N ILE A 18 -8.05 17.14 -30.65
CA ILE A 18 -8.01 17.95 -29.41
C ILE A 18 -9.38 18.00 -28.73
N ARG A 19 -10.48 18.08 -29.50
CA ARG A 19 -11.85 18.06 -28.96
C ARG A 19 -12.18 16.72 -28.32
N ASP A 20 -11.81 15.61 -28.94
CA ASP A 20 -12.05 14.27 -28.40
C ASP A 20 -11.27 14.07 -27.08
N VAL A 21 -10.00 14.47 -27.04
CA VAL A 21 -9.19 14.41 -25.80
C VAL A 21 -9.74 15.31 -24.69
N ALA A 22 -10.31 16.47 -25.03
CA ALA A 22 -10.94 17.36 -24.04
C ALA A 22 -12.26 16.77 -23.51
N ALA A 23 -13.07 16.14 -24.37
CA ALA A 23 -14.28 15.44 -23.98
C ALA A 23 -13.98 14.24 -23.07
N ASP A 24 -12.94 13.45 -23.39
CA ASP A 24 -12.48 12.34 -22.56
C ASP A 24 -12.00 12.81 -21.19
N GLN A 25 -11.29 13.94 -21.12
CA GLN A 25 -10.89 14.53 -19.84
C GLN A 25 -12.08 15.01 -19.01
N ALA A 26 -13.09 15.61 -19.65
CA ALA A 26 -14.32 16.02 -18.96
C ALA A 26 -15.10 14.81 -18.42
N ALA A 27 -15.20 13.73 -19.19
CA ALA A 27 -15.84 12.48 -18.76
C ALA A 27 -15.10 11.84 -17.57
N VAL A 28 -13.77 11.78 -17.62
CA VAL A 28 -12.95 11.29 -16.49
C VAL A 28 -13.14 12.16 -15.25
N GLN A 29 -13.30 13.48 -15.40
CA GLN A 29 -13.52 14.38 -14.28
C GLN A 29 -14.90 14.20 -13.65
N ALA A 30 -15.94 13.99 -14.47
CA ALA A 30 -17.28 13.67 -14.00
C ALA A 30 -17.31 12.32 -13.24
N ASP A 31 -16.65 11.29 -13.75
CA ASP A 31 -16.57 9.98 -13.08
C ASP A 31 -15.81 10.06 -11.75
N LYS A 32 -14.76 10.89 -11.67
CA LYS A 32 -14.08 11.16 -10.39
C LYS A 32 -15.00 11.81 -9.37
N GLN A 33 -15.82 12.77 -9.79
CA GLN A 33 -16.79 13.41 -8.91
C GLN A 33 -17.87 12.43 -8.47
N ALA A 34 -18.41 11.63 -9.39
CA ALA A 34 -19.37 10.57 -9.07
C ALA A 34 -18.80 9.56 -8.07
N LEU A 35 -17.55 9.13 -8.26
CA LEU A 35 -16.86 8.25 -7.33
C LEU A 35 -16.60 8.93 -5.97
N ALA A 36 -16.25 10.21 -5.95
CA ALA A 36 -16.03 10.95 -4.71
C ALA A 36 -17.32 11.14 -3.90
N SER A 37 -18.46 11.26 -4.58
CA SER A 37 -19.79 11.34 -3.98
C SER A 37 -20.39 9.98 -3.64
N ASP A 38 -19.78 8.87 -4.08
CA ASP A 38 -20.25 7.53 -3.80
C ASP A 38 -20.15 7.21 -2.29
N PRO A 39 -21.26 6.81 -1.64
CA PRO A 39 -21.25 6.51 -0.20
C PRO A 39 -20.29 5.38 0.19
N ASN A 40 -20.11 4.36 -0.66
CA ASN A 40 -19.21 3.25 -0.36
C ASN A 40 -17.75 3.67 -0.49
N PHE A 41 -17.43 4.53 -1.46
CA PHE A 41 -16.10 5.11 -1.57
C PHE A 41 -15.77 6.03 -0.37
N GLN A 42 -16.71 6.88 0.05
CA GLN A 42 -16.54 7.71 1.25
C GLN A 42 -16.36 6.87 2.52
N LYS A 43 -17.17 5.81 2.67
CA LYS A 43 -17.04 4.85 3.76
C LYS A 43 -15.66 4.19 3.77
N LEU A 44 -15.19 3.67 2.63
CA LEU A 44 -13.86 3.07 2.51
C LEU A 44 -12.74 4.04 2.95
N GLN A 45 -12.84 5.32 2.57
CA GLN A 45 -11.86 6.34 2.97
C GLN A 45 -11.91 6.60 4.48
N SER A 46 -13.12 6.69 5.04
CA SER A 46 -13.35 6.88 6.47
C SER A 46 -12.80 5.69 7.28
N ASP A 47 -13.16 4.47 6.90
CA ASP A 47 -12.76 3.24 7.60
C ASP A 47 -11.24 3.06 7.56
N LYS A 48 -10.62 3.33 6.41
CA LYS A 48 -9.16 3.34 6.29
C LYS A 48 -8.50 4.40 7.17
N LYS A 49 -9.10 5.57 7.31
CA LYS A 49 -8.60 6.64 8.19
C LYS A 49 -8.73 6.25 9.66
N ALA A 50 -9.89 5.73 10.06
CA ALA A 50 -10.17 5.29 11.42
C ALA A 50 -9.24 4.13 11.83
N ALA A 51 -9.10 3.12 10.97
CA ALA A 51 -8.22 1.98 11.22
C ALA A 51 -6.75 2.39 11.39
N LYS A 52 -6.26 3.29 10.52
CA LYS A 52 -4.90 3.86 10.67
C LYS A 52 -4.71 4.60 11.99
N ALA A 53 -5.72 5.35 12.42
CA ALA A 53 -5.66 6.07 13.69
C ALA A 53 -5.62 5.09 14.88
N ALA A 54 -6.47 4.05 14.87
CA ALA A 54 -6.49 3.00 15.89
C ALA A 54 -5.15 2.27 15.99
N ILE A 55 -4.61 1.80 14.85
CA ILE A 55 -3.31 1.13 14.80
C ILE A 55 -2.17 2.04 15.28
N LYS A 56 -2.22 3.34 14.96
CA LYS A 56 -1.23 4.31 15.44
C LYS A 56 -1.31 4.46 16.96
N ALA A 57 -2.51 4.55 17.52
CA ALA A 57 -2.71 4.64 18.96
C ALA A 57 -2.21 3.38 19.68
N ASP A 58 -2.55 2.19 19.17
CA ASP A 58 -2.11 0.92 19.74
C ASP A 58 -0.59 0.75 19.67
N LYS A 59 0.02 1.17 18.56
CA LYS A 59 1.48 1.17 18.44
C LYS A 59 2.15 2.13 19.42
N ALA A 60 1.53 3.28 19.70
CA ALA A 60 2.02 4.21 20.72
C ALA A 60 1.89 3.62 22.14
N ALA A 61 0.79 2.93 22.44
CA ALA A 61 0.62 2.21 23.70
C ALA A 61 1.69 1.12 23.90
N LEU A 62 2.09 0.43 22.84
CA LEU A 62 3.18 -0.55 22.87
C LEU A 62 4.57 0.07 23.02
N ALA A 63 4.80 1.28 22.50
CA ALA A 63 6.09 1.95 22.65
C ALA A 63 6.39 2.33 24.11
N GLY A 64 5.37 2.57 24.93
CA GLY A 64 5.50 2.76 26.37
C GLY A 64 5.64 1.45 27.16
N ASN A 65 5.55 0.29 26.51
CA ASN A 65 5.61 -1.00 27.18
C ASN A 65 7.06 -1.41 27.48
N ALA A 66 7.35 -1.63 28.76
CA ALA A 66 8.65 -2.07 29.23
C ALA A 66 9.08 -3.40 28.59
N ASP A 67 8.15 -4.33 28.35
CA ASP A 67 8.46 -5.64 27.76
C ASP A 67 8.89 -5.52 26.29
N PHE A 68 8.32 -4.57 25.55
CA PHE A 68 8.72 -4.32 24.16
C PHE A 68 10.15 -3.78 24.08
N THR A 69 10.48 -2.83 24.96
CA THR A 69 11.83 -2.26 25.06
C THR A 69 12.84 -3.31 25.54
N ALA A 70 12.46 -4.10 26.55
CA ALA A 70 13.28 -5.19 27.07
C ALA A 70 13.54 -6.26 26.00
N LEU A 71 12.55 -6.58 25.16
CA LEU A 71 12.72 -7.52 24.06
C LEU A 71 13.74 -7.00 23.04
N GLU A 72 13.66 -5.73 22.65
CA GLU A 72 14.61 -5.12 21.72
C GLU A 72 16.05 -5.17 22.28
N GLN A 73 16.22 -4.87 23.57
CA GLN A 73 17.52 -4.97 24.23
C GLN A 73 18.00 -6.41 24.31
N ALA A 74 17.14 -7.35 24.69
CA ALA A 74 17.47 -8.77 24.77
C ALA A 74 17.88 -9.35 23.41
N GLU A 75 17.22 -8.95 22.31
CA GLU A 75 17.62 -9.36 20.96
C GLU A 75 19.00 -8.80 20.57
N LYS A 76 19.30 -7.54 20.92
CA LYS A 76 20.64 -6.95 20.73
C LYS A 76 21.70 -7.71 21.53
N THR A 77 21.42 -8.02 22.80
CA THR A 77 22.30 -8.84 23.64
C THR A 77 22.52 -10.22 23.04
N LEU A 78 21.47 -10.92 22.60
CA LEU A 78 21.59 -12.23 21.95
C LEU A 78 22.51 -12.18 20.73
N HIS A 79 22.35 -11.16 19.86
CA HIS A 79 23.21 -11.00 18.68
C HIS A 79 24.67 -10.74 19.07
N GLN A 80 24.89 -9.90 20.08
CA GLN A 80 26.23 -9.60 20.56
C GLN A 80 26.91 -10.82 21.19
N THR A 81 26.20 -11.54 22.07
CA THR A 81 26.68 -12.75 22.72
C THR A 81 26.95 -13.86 21.70
N ALA A 82 26.07 -14.07 20.73
CA ALA A 82 26.27 -15.05 19.67
C ALA A 82 27.51 -14.73 18.82
N LYS A 83 27.69 -13.45 18.45
CA LYS A 83 28.88 -12.99 17.73
C LYS A 83 30.16 -13.21 18.55
N GLN A 84 30.15 -12.87 19.84
CA GLN A 84 31.29 -13.08 20.75
C GLN A 84 31.66 -14.55 20.91
N ASN A 85 30.67 -15.44 20.89
CA ASN A 85 30.86 -16.89 21.07
C ASN A 85 30.98 -17.66 19.74
N ASN A 86 31.04 -16.96 18.60
CA ASN A 86 31.07 -17.56 17.27
C ASN A 86 29.92 -18.56 17.00
N VAL A 87 28.74 -18.26 17.55
CA VAL A 87 27.52 -19.07 17.36
C VAL A 87 26.65 -18.44 16.27
N SER A 88 26.21 -19.25 15.31
CA SER A 88 25.28 -18.80 14.28
C SER A 88 23.85 -18.78 14.80
N LEU A 89 23.16 -17.64 14.64
CA LEU A 89 21.75 -17.52 14.98
C LEU A 89 20.79 -18.03 13.88
N LYS A 90 21.34 -18.46 12.74
CA LYS A 90 20.54 -18.89 11.58
C LYS A 90 19.80 -20.19 11.91
N GLY A 91 18.47 -20.17 11.77
CA GLY A 91 17.63 -21.36 11.99
C GLY A 91 17.23 -21.61 13.44
N LEU A 92 17.60 -20.74 14.39
CA LEU A 92 17.24 -20.89 15.81
C LEU A 92 15.80 -20.45 16.15
N LYS A 93 14.92 -20.28 15.15
CA LYS A 93 13.53 -19.87 15.42
C LYS A 93 12.80 -21.02 16.12
N GLY A 94 12.56 -20.87 17.42
CA GLY A 94 11.95 -21.91 18.26
C GLY A 94 12.94 -22.90 18.88
N ALA A 95 14.25 -22.69 18.70
CA ALA A 95 15.27 -23.48 19.39
C ALA A 95 15.36 -23.06 20.86
N THR A 96 15.64 -24.03 21.73
CA THR A 96 15.87 -23.82 23.18
C THR A 96 17.34 -23.85 23.56
N SER A 97 18.22 -24.32 22.66
CA SER A 97 19.65 -24.40 22.89
C SER A 97 20.45 -24.31 21.58
N THR A 98 21.67 -23.80 21.72
CA THR A 98 22.73 -23.62 20.72
C THR A 98 23.99 -24.41 21.10
N GLY A 99 23.98 -25.12 22.23
CA GLY A 99 25.16 -25.76 22.80
C GLY A 99 26.13 -24.80 23.50
N ASN A 100 25.81 -23.50 23.55
CA ASN A 100 26.59 -22.49 24.27
C ASN A 100 25.73 -21.87 25.38
N ALA A 101 26.12 -22.07 26.65
CA ALA A 101 25.33 -21.67 27.80
C ALA A 101 25.01 -20.16 27.86
N ALA A 102 25.93 -19.30 27.42
CA ALA A 102 25.71 -17.85 27.41
C ALA A 102 24.70 -17.43 26.33
N VAL A 103 24.80 -18.02 25.14
CA VAL A 103 23.84 -17.79 24.05
C VAL A 103 22.47 -18.39 24.40
N ASP A 104 22.43 -19.54 25.07
CA ASP A 104 21.20 -20.20 25.50
C ASP A 104 20.44 -19.40 26.55
N ALA A 105 21.16 -18.80 27.51
CA ALA A 105 20.56 -17.89 28.49
C ALA A 105 19.94 -16.65 27.82
N ALA A 106 20.66 -16.04 26.86
CA ALA A 106 20.14 -14.91 26.10
C ALA A 106 18.93 -15.30 25.22
N LEU A 107 18.98 -16.48 24.60
CA LEU A 107 17.89 -17.02 23.77
C LEU A 107 16.65 -17.29 24.61
N LYS A 108 16.81 -17.89 25.80
CA LYS A 108 15.73 -18.10 26.75
C LYS A 108 15.07 -16.77 27.15
N ASN A 109 15.87 -15.75 27.49
CA ASN A 109 15.34 -14.44 27.84
C ASN A 109 14.50 -13.82 26.70
N VAL A 110 15.00 -13.88 25.46
CA VAL A 110 14.25 -13.44 24.27
C VAL A 110 12.94 -14.22 24.11
N ASN A 111 12.95 -15.53 24.29
CA ASN A 111 11.76 -16.37 24.17
C ASN A 111 10.72 -16.07 25.27
N ASP A 112 11.17 -15.87 26.50
CA ASP A 112 10.31 -15.51 27.64
C ASP A 112 9.64 -14.14 27.39
N LEU A 113 10.41 -13.14 26.93
CA LEU A 113 9.89 -11.81 26.59
C LEU A 113 8.93 -11.85 25.39
N LYS A 114 9.20 -12.67 24.37
CA LYS A 114 8.27 -12.90 23.26
C LYS A 114 6.95 -13.49 23.74
N THR A 115 7.00 -14.41 24.70
CA THR A 115 5.81 -15.02 25.30
C THR A 115 5.01 -14.00 26.11
N LYS A 116 5.69 -13.17 26.91
CA LYS A 116 5.04 -12.07 27.64
C LYS A 116 4.39 -11.07 26.68
N LEU A 117 5.11 -10.63 25.66
CA LEU A 117 4.59 -9.70 24.66
C LEU A 117 3.42 -10.29 23.88
N ALA A 118 3.45 -11.60 23.56
CA ALA A 118 2.30 -12.26 22.93
C ALA A 118 1.04 -12.23 23.80
N ASN A 119 1.20 -12.27 25.12
CA ASN A 119 0.10 -12.17 26.09
C ASN A 119 -0.24 -10.72 26.47
N ASP A 120 0.54 -9.73 26.04
CA ASP A 120 0.29 -8.32 26.35
C ASP A 120 -1.05 -7.85 25.73
N PRO A 121 -1.96 -7.26 26.51
CA PRO A 121 -3.26 -6.84 26.00
C PRO A 121 -3.17 -5.79 24.88
N ASN A 122 -2.20 -4.87 24.94
CA ASN A 122 -2.03 -3.86 23.89
C ASN A 122 -1.49 -4.48 22.62
N PHE A 123 -0.63 -5.50 22.73
CA PHE A 123 -0.13 -6.26 21.59
C PHE A 123 -1.22 -7.09 20.93
N GLN A 124 -2.04 -7.79 21.72
CA GLN A 124 -3.19 -8.53 21.22
C GLN A 124 -4.20 -7.60 20.55
N LYS A 125 -4.47 -6.44 21.16
CA LYS A 125 -5.34 -5.42 20.58
C LYS A 125 -4.79 -4.91 19.24
N LEU A 126 -3.50 -4.58 19.16
CA LEU A 126 -2.88 -4.18 17.90
C LEU A 126 -3.02 -5.25 16.81
N GLN A 127 -2.88 -6.53 17.15
CA GLN A 127 -3.06 -7.62 16.20
C GLN A 127 -4.51 -7.72 15.74
N SER A 128 -5.46 -7.61 16.66
CA SER A 128 -6.89 -7.58 16.37
C SER A 128 -7.26 -6.41 15.46
N ASP A 129 -6.81 -5.20 15.77
CA ASP A 129 -7.12 -3.98 15.00
C ASP A 129 -6.54 -4.06 13.58
N LYS A 130 -5.35 -4.65 13.41
CA LYS A 130 -4.79 -4.94 12.08
C LYS A 130 -5.60 -5.98 11.31
N ALA A 131 -6.07 -7.03 11.98
CA ALA A 131 -6.92 -8.05 11.34
C ALA A 131 -8.29 -7.49 10.94
N ALA A 132 -8.87 -6.64 11.79
CA ALA A 132 -10.09 -5.91 11.53
C ALA A 132 -9.93 -4.92 10.37
N GLU A 133 -8.85 -4.11 10.35
CA GLU A 133 -8.53 -3.24 9.20
C GLU A 133 -8.52 -4.04 7.90
N LYS A 134 -7.78 -5.15 7.87
CA LYS A 134 -7.65 -5.98 6.67
C LYS A 134 -9.01 -6.46 6.18
N THR A 135 -9.86 -6.94 7.09
CA THR A 135 -11.18 -7.49 6.77
C THR A 135 -12.12 -6.40 6.26
N THR A 136 -12.23 -5.27 6.98
CA THR A 136 -13.09 -4.15 6.60
C THR A 136 -12.66 -3.53 5.28
N VAL A 137 -11.37 -3.24 5.11
CA VAL A 137 -10.83 -2.68 3.86
C VAL A 137 -11.03 -3.64 2.68
N GLN A 138 -10.95 -4.95 2.91
CA GLN A 138 -11.19 -5.95 1.86
C GLN A 138 -12.67 -6.01 1.46
N ALA A 139 -13.59 -5.97 2.43
CA ALA A 139 -15.03 -5.92 2.17
C ALA A 139 -15.43 -4.65 1.40
N ASP A 140 -14.98 -3.48 1.87
CA ASP A 140 -15.26 -2.20 1.22
C ASP A 140 -14.65 -2.11 -0.19
N LYS A 141 -13.46 -2.70 -0.41
CA LYS A 141 -12.87 -2.80 -1.76
C LYS A 141 -13.70 -3.68 -2.69
N ALA A 142 -14.27 -4.78 -2.20
CA ALA A 142 -15.13 -5.64 -3.01
C ALA A 142 -16.41 -4.90 -3.43
N GLN A 143 -16.99 -4.11 -2.52
CA GLN A 143 -18.12 -3.23 -2.84
C GLN A 143 -17.73 -2.18 -3.88
N LEU A 144 -16.56 -1.55 -3.73
CA LEU A 144 -16.06 -0.56 -4.69
C LEU A 144 -15.77 -1.18 -6.07
N ALA A 145 -15.32 -2.43 -6.14
CA ALA A 145 -15.07 -3.12 -7.41
C ALA A 145 -16.35 -3.27 -8.24
N ASN A 146 -17.51 -3.42 -7.59
CA ASN A 146 -18.81 -3.49 -8.24
C ASN A 146 -19.40 -2.11 -8.59
N ASN A 147 -18.74 -1.01 -8.20
CA ASN A 147 -19.20 0.34 -8.51
C ASN A 147 -18.96 0.67 -10.00
N ALA A 148 -20.02 1.09 -10.70
CA ALA A 148 -19.98 1.39 -12.13
C ALA A 148 -19.06 2.58 -12.48
N ALA A 149 -19.09 3.66 -11.68
CA ALA A 149 -18.22 4.83 -11.89
C ALA A 149 -16.74 4.46 -11.68
N PHE A 150 -16.44 3.59 -10.71
CA PHE A 150 -15.09 3.08 -10.49
C PHE A 150 -14.60 2.23 -11.67
N GLN A 151 -15.42 1.31 -12.19
CA GLN A 151 -15.09 0.49 -13.36
C GLN A 151 -14.91 1.33 -14.63
N LYS A 152 -15.78 2.31 -14.84
CA LYS A 152 -15.70 3.23 -15.97
C LYS A 152 -14.41 4.06 -15.91
N LEU A 153 -14.11 4.64 -14.75
CA LEU A 153 -12.87 5.40 -14.54
C LEU A 153 -11.60 4.57 -14.76
N GLN A 154 -11.60 3.27 -14.41
CA GLN A 154 -10.47 2.38 -14.73
C GLN A 154 -10.29 2.19 -16.23
N THR A 155 -11.40 2.00 -16.95
CA THR A 155 -11.42 1.81 -18.40
C THR A 155 -10.98 3.10 -19.10
N ASP A 156 -11.56 4.24 -18.73
CA ASP A 156 -11.25 5.55 -19.29
C ASP A 156 -9.79 5.94 -19.04
N GLN A 157 -9.23 5.62 -17.86
CA GLN A 157 -7.80 5.82 -17.61
C GLN A 157 -6.91 4.92 -18.47
N LYS A 158 -7.32 3.68 -18.74
CA LYS A 158 -6.56 2.78 -19.61
C LYS A 158 -6.57 3.29 -21.05
N GLN A 159 -7.73 3.74 -21.52
CA GLN A 159 -7.91 4.32 -22.84
C GLN A 159 -7.08 5.59 -23.01
N LEU A 160 -7.19 6.54 -22.08
CA LEU A 160 -6.43 7.80 -22.12
C LEU A 160 -4.91 7.59 -22.09
N ARG A 161 -4.42 6.53 -21.44
CA ARG A 161 -2.99 6.14 -21.51
C ARG A 161 -2.60 5.58 -22.88
N ALA A 162 -3.48 4.78 -23.50
CA ALA A 162 -3.27 4.27 -24.85
C ALA A 162 -3.25 5.42 -25.87
N ASP A 163 -4.18 6.36 -25.76
CA ASP A 163 -4.28 7.52 -26.66
C ASP A 163 -3.07 8.43 -26.53
N ARG A 164 -2.62 8.70 -25.30
CA ARG A 164 -1.36 9.45 -25.07
C ARG A 164 -0.14 8.73 -25.66
N LYS A 165 -0.09 7.40 -25.58
CA LYS A 165 1.00 6.61 -26.17
C LYS A 165 0.96 6.67 -27.70
N ALA A 166 -0.23 6.58 -28.30
CA ALA A 166 -0.43 6.72 -29.74
C ALA A 166 -0.07 8.14 -30.22
N ALA A 167 -0.49 9.18 -29.50
CA ALA A 167 -0.14 10.57 -29.78
C ALA A 167 1.37 10.80 -29.76
N LYS A 168 2.06 10.26 -28.75
CA LYS A 168 3.51 10.37 -28.63
C LYS A 168 4.23 9.65 -29.79
N ALA A 169 3.75 8.49 -30.19
CA ALA A 169 4.29 7.75 -31.33
C ALA A 169 4.08 8.50 -32.66
N ALA A 170 2.89 9.08 -32.87
CA ALA A 170 2.59 9.90 -34.04
C ALA A 170 3.45 11.18 -34.09
N ALA A 171 3.64 11.85 -32.96
CA ALA A 171 4.51 13.03 -32.86
C ALA A 171 5.99 12.70 -33.15
N SER A 172 6.46 11.50 -32.79
CA SER A 172 7.82 11.05 -33.12
C SER A 172 8.01 10.56 -34.56
N ALA A 173 6.92 10.34 -35.31
CA ALA A 173 6.95 9.87 -36.70
C ALA A 173 6.71 10.99 -37.72
N ALA A 174 6.44 12.23 -37.26
CA ALA A 174 6.33 13.38 -38.14
C ALA A 174 7.73 13.76 -38.69
N PRO A 175 7.93 13.83 -40.01
CA PRO A 175 9.21 14.29 -40.58
C PRO A 175 9.46 15.74 -40.18
N GLN A 176 10.68 16.02 -39.71
CA GLN A 176 11.16 17.40 -39.50
C GLN A 176 11.35 18.12 -40.82
#